data_AF-A0A9E2CRW8-F1
#
_entry.id   AF-A0A9E2CRW8-F1
#
_cell.length_a   1.000
_cell.length_b   1.000
_cell.length_c   1.000
_cell.angle_alpha   90.00
_cell.angle_beta   90.00
_cell.angle_gamma   90.00
#
_symmetry.space_group_name_H-M   'P 1'
#
loop_
_entity.id
_entity.type
_entity.pdbx_description
1 polymer ?
#
loop_
_entity_poly.entity_id
_entity_poly.type
_entity_poly.pdbx_seq_one_letter_code
_entity_poly.pdbx_strand_id
1 'polypeptide(L)'
;MHRRIATIVLALMLLALQWRLWVAEGGISHTLALQTQVQVAEAEIEQLSLRNARLAAEVQDLETGSQAIEGRARNALGMIANGETFYLVVAPGAE
;
A
#
# COMPACT_ATOMS: atom_id res chain seq x y z
N MET A 1 5.69 -10.83 67.40
CA MET A 1 4.57 -11.09 66.46
C MET A 1 4.43 -10.00 65.39
N HIS A 2 4.46 -8.71 65.75
CA HIS A 2 4.29 -7.57 64.82
C HIS A 2 5.24 -7.51 63.61
N ARG A 3 6.53 -7.85 63.78
CA ARG A 3 7.51 -7.87 62.67
C ARG A 3 7.14 -8.86 61.56
N ARG A 4 6.53 -10.01 61.91
CA ARG A 4 6.11 -11.04 60.94
C ARG A 4 4.85 -10.62 60.16
N ILE A 5 3.94 -9.89 60.81
CA ILE A 5 2.75 -9.35 60.16
C ILE A 5 3.16 -8.28 59.13
N ALA A 6 4.07 -7.37 59.50
CA ALA A 6 4.59 -6.36 58.58
C ALA A 6 5.24 -6.96 57.33
N THR A 7 6.04 -8.04 57.48
CA THR A 7 6.64 -8.72 56.33
C THR A 7 5.62 -9.42 55.44
N ILE A 8 4.55 -9.99 56.01
CA ILE A 8 3.48 -10.63 55.23
C ILE A 8 2.70 -9.60 54.42
N VAL A 9 2.37 -8.46 55.03
CA VAL A 9 1.68 -7.35 54.35
C VAL A 9 2.53 -6.80 53.20
N LEU A 10 3.82 -6.59 53.43
CA LEU A 10 4.75 -6.16 52.39
C LEU A 10 4.87 -7.18 51.24
N ALA A 11 4.92 -8.47 51.56
CA ALA A 11 4.98 -9.53 50.55
C ALA A 11 3.69 -9.61 49.72
N LEU A 12 2.52 -9.48 50.36
CA LEU A 12 1.23 -9.42 49.67
C LEU A 12 1.11 -8.20 48.76
N MET A 13 1.56 -7.04 49.23
CA MET A 13 1.58 -5.81 48.45
C MET A 13 2.53 -5.92 47.25
N LEU A 14 3.70 -6.55 47.44
CA LEU A 14 4.64 -6.82 46.36
C LEU A 14 4.01 -7.74 45.30
N LEU A 15 3.39 -8.85 45.72
CA LEU A 15 2.73 -9.80 44.82
C LEU A 15 1.58 -9.16 44.05
N ALA A 16 0.77 -8.33 44.72
CA ALA A 16 -0.30 -7.58 44.08
C ALA A 16 0.24 -6.60 43.02
N LEU A 17 1.37 -5.95 43.29
CA LEU A 17 2.02 -5.06 42.33
C LEU A 17 2.60 -5.82 41.13
N GLN A 18 3.22 -6.98 41.36
CA GLN A 18 3.71 -7.87 40.31
C GLN A 18 2.56 -8.37 39.42
N TRP A 19 1.46 -8.80 40.03
CA TRP A 19 0.28 -9.25 39.29
C TRP A 19 -0.35 -8.10 38.49
N ARG A 20 -0.47 -6.91 39.09
CA ARG A 20 -0.90 -5.71 38.40
C ARG A 20 0.02 -5.36 37.23
N LEU A 21 1.33 -5.55 37.34
CA LEU A 21 2.25 -5.27 36.23
C LEU A 21 2.04 -6.24 35.05
N TRP A 22 1.66 -7.49 35.33
CA TRP A 22 1.36 -8.49 34.31
C TRP A 22 -0.02 -8.27 33.65
N VAL A 23 -0.98 -7.71 34.39
CA VAL A 23 -2.39 -7.55 33.96
C VAL A 23 -2.73 -6.11 33.51
N ALA A 24 -1.98 -5.09 33.92
CA ALA A 24 -2.27 -3.70 33.57
C ALA A 24 -2.18 -3.46 32.06
N GLU A 25 -3.02 -2.54 31.58
CA GLU A 25 -3.31 -2.18 30.17
C GLU A 25 -2.11 -1.71 29.31
N GLY A 26 -0.88 -1.94 29.75
CA GLY A 26 0.37 -1.73 29.00
C GLY A 26 1.42 -2.83 29.17
N GLY A 27 1.08 -3.97 29.79
CA GLY A 27 1.93 -5.16 29.87
C GLY A 27 1.96 -5.96 28.57
N ILE A 28 2.70 -7.09 28.55
CA ILE A 28 3.02 -7.96 27.39
C ILE A 28 1.80 -8.28 26.47
N SER A 29 0.58 -8.25 27.00
CA SER A 29 -0.66 -8.43 26.23
C SER A 29 -0.98 -7.28 25.26
N HIS A 30 -0.66 -6.03 25.61
CA HIS A 30 -0.97 -4.86 24.77
C HIS A 30 -0.04 -4.76 23.56
N THR A 31 1.23 -5.10 23.71
CA THR A 31 2.18 -5.18 22.60
C THR A 31 1.84 -6.28 21.61
N LEU A 32 1.28 -7.40 22.08
CA LEU A 32 0.79 -8.47 21.22
C LEU A 32 -0.45 -8.02 20.43
N ALA A 33 -1.40 -7.33 21.05
CA ALA A 33 -2.60 -6.83 20.36
C ALA A 33 -2.28 -5.75 19.32
N LEU A 34 -1.30 -4.88 19.59
CA LEU A 34 -0.82 -3.90 18.61
C LEU A 34 -0.01 -4.55 17.48
N GLN A 35 0.84 -5.53 17.78
CA GLN A 35 1.58 -6.27 16.75
C GLN A 35 0.64 -7.01 15.79
N THR A 36 -0.42 -7.63 16.30
CA THR A 36 -1.41 -8.32 15.45
C THR A 36 -2.13 -7.36 14.51
N GLN A 37 -2.46 -6.14 14.96
CA GLN A 37 -3.10 -5.14 14.10
C GLN A 37 -2.16 -4.60 13.02
N VAL A 38 -0.88 -4.40 13.34
CA VAL A 38 0.13 -3.98 12.37
C VAL A 38 0.33 -5.04 11.28
N GLN A 39 0.41 -6.32 11.65
CA GLN A 39 0.58 -7.41 10.68
C GLN A 39 -0.61 -7.55 9.73
N VAL A 40 -1.84 -7.38 10.22
CA VAL A 40 -3.04 -7.42 9.38
C VAL A 40 -3.07 -6.25 8.39
N ALA A 41 -2.71 -5.05 8.85
CA ALA A 41 -2.65 -3.86 7.99
C ALA A 41 -1.56 -3.98 6.92
N GLU A 42 -0.38 -4.51 7.26
CA GLU A 42 0.71 -4.72 6.30
C GLU A 42 0.33 -5.70 5.18
N ALA A 43 -0.36 -6.80 5.52
CA ALA A 43 -0.82 -7.77 4.53
C ALA A 43 -1.87 -7.17 3.55
N GLU A 44 -2.76 -6.31 4.06
CA GLU A 44 -3.74 -5.62 3.22
C GLU A 44 -3.07 -4.59 2.29
N ILE A 45 -2.10 -3.83 2.81
CA ILE A 45 -1.32 -2.88 2.01
C ILE A 45 -0.56 -3.60 0.90
N GLU A 46 0.05 -4.75 1.19
CA GLU A 46 0.77 -5.53 0.18
C GLU A 46 -0.17 -5.99 -0.94
N GLN A 47 -1.36 -6.53 -0.61
CA GLN A 47 -2.35 -6.93 -1.62
C GLN A 47 -2.85 -5.76 -2.47
N LEU A 48 -3.12 -4.61 -1.85
CA LEU A 48 -3.55 -3.40 -2.55
C LEU A 48 -2.43 -2.88 -3.48
N SER A 49 -1.18 -2.93 -3.03
CA SER A 49 -0.03 -2.50 -3.85
C SER A 49 0.13 -3.37 -5.10
N LEU A 50 -0.01 -4.69 -4.98
CA LEU A 50 0.08 -5.63 -6.09
C LEU A 50 -1.06 -5.42 -7.11
N ARG A 51 -2.29 -5.18 -6.63
CA ARG A 51 -3.42 -4.85 -7.50
C ARG A 51 -3.20 -3.53 -8.24
N ASN A 52 -2.76 -2.49 -7.54
CA ASN A 52 -2.47 -1.20 -8.17
C ASN A 52 -1.37 -1.32 -9.23
N ALA A 53 -0.29 -2.05 -8.94
CA ALA A 53 0.78 -2.28 -9.91
C ALA A 53 0.28 -3.00 -11.17
N ARG A 54 -0.61 -3.99 -11.01
CA ARG A 54 -1.23 -4.69 -12.13
C ARG A 54 -2.14 -3.78 -12.96
N LEU A 55 -2.99 -3.00 -12.30
CA LEU A 55 -3.88 -2.06 -12.98
C LEU A 55 -3.11 -0.96 -13.71
N ALA A 56 -2.03 -0.45 -13.12
CA ALA A 56 -1.16 0.53 -13.76
C ALA A 56 -0.52 -0.04 -15.04
N ALA A 57 -0.05 -1.29 -14.99
CA ALA A 57 0.49 -1.97 -16.17
C ALA A 57 -0.59 -2.17 -17.25
N GLU A 58 -1.81 -2.52 -16.86
CA GLU A 58 -2.92 -2.70 -17.81
C GLU A 58 -3.33 -1.38 -18.48
N VAL A 59 -3.38 -0.28 -17.72
CA VAL A 59 -3.61 1.07 -18.28
C VAL A 59 -2.51 1.43 -19.26
N GLN A 60 -1.24 1.19 -18.91
CA GLN A 60 -0.11 1.48 -19.78
C GLN A 60 -0.15 0.65 -21.08
N ASP A 61 -0.51 -0.63 -21.00
CA ASP A 61 -0.66 -1.50 -22.17
C ASP A 61 -1.81 -1.03 -23.08
N LEU A 62 -2.94 -0.62 -22.50
CA LEU A 62 -4.08 -0.09 -23.25
C LEU A 62 -3.72 1.22 -23.96
N GLU A 63 -3.02 2.14 -23.29
CA GLU A 63 -2.56 3.39 -23.90
C GLU A 63 -1.58 3.12 -25.04
N THR A 64 -0.58 2.25 -24.81
CA THR A 64 0.43 1.90 -25.81
C THR A 64 -0.21 1.19 -27.02
N GLY A 65 -1.15 0.28 -26.78
CA GLY A 65 -1.92 -0.39 -27.82
C GLY A 65 -2.79 0.58 -28.63
N SER A 66 -3.44 1.53 -27.96
CA SER A 66 -4.24 2.57 -28.61
C SER A 66 -3.38 3.47 -29.51
N GLN A 67 -2.24 3.94 -29.00
CA GLN A 67 -1.30 4.76 -29.77
C GLN A 67 -0.73 3.99 -30.98
N ALA A 68 -0.44 2.70 -30.83
CA ALA A 68 0.02 1.86 -31.92
C ALA A 68 -1.04 1.68 -33.03
N ILE A 69 -2.32 1.59 -32.64
CA ILE A 69 -3.44 1.54 -33.60
C ILE A 69 -3.62 2.90 -34.28
N GLU A 70 -3.60 3.99 -33.51
CA GLU A 70 -3.71 5.35 -34.03
C GLU A 70 -2.59 5.67 -35.02
N GLY A 71 -1.35 5.32 -34.71
CA GLY A 71 -0.21 5.48 -35.61
C GLY A 71 -0.38 4.72 -36.93
N ARG A 72 -0.99 3.53 -36.90
CA ARG A 72 -1.34 2.78 -38.11
C ARG A 72 -2.45 3.45 -38.91
N ALA A 73 -3.50 3.93 -38.26
CA ALA A 73 -4.59 4.64 -38.92
C ALA A 73 -4.09 5.95 -39.59
N ARG A 74 -3.23 6.70 -38.90
CA ARG A 74 -2.60 7.92 -39.43
C ARG A 74 -1.69 7.63 -40.62
N ASN A 75 -0.79 6.65 -40.52
CA ASN A 75 0.20 6.36 -41.57
C ASN A 75 -0.37 5.59 -42.77
N ALA A 76 -1.24 4.60 -42.55
CA ALA A 76 -1.72 3.71 -43.60
C ALA A 76 -3.01 4.20 -44.27
N LEU A 77 -3.88 4.88 -43.51
CA LEU A 77 -5.19 5.32 -44.00
C LEU A 77 -5.29 6.84 -44.16
N GLY A 78 -4.26 7.59 -43.76
CA GLY A 78 -4.30 9.05 -43.78
C GLY A 78 -5.40 9.63 -42.89
N MET A 79 -5.83 8.90 -41.85
CA MET A 79 -6.87 9.35 -40.92
C MET A 79 -6.32 10.47 -40.03
N ILE A 80 -7.11 11.54 -39.89
CA ILE A 80 -6.80 12.74 -39.11
C ILE A 80 -7.91 12.93 -38.07
N ALA A 81 -7.57 13.28 -36.84
CA ALA A 81 -8.57 13.51 -35.80
C ALA A 81 -9.36 14.81 -36.03
N ASN A 82 -10.60 14.87 -35.51
CA ASN A 82 -11.42 16.08 -35.61
C ASN A 82 -10.73 17.27 -34.92
N GLY A 83 -10.53 18.36 -35.67
CA GLY A 83 -9.87 19.58 -35.18
C GLY A 83 -8.35 19.61 -35.35
N GLU A 84 -7.74 18.59 -35.95
CA GLU A 84 -6.30 18.53 -36.21
C GLU A 84 -5.96 19.07 -37.63
N THR A 85 -4.85 19.78 -37.78
CA THR A 85 -4.37 20.27 -39.09
C THR A 85 -3.20 19.42 -39.57
N PHE A 86 -3.37 18.71 -40.68
CA PHE A 86 -2.35 17.83 -41.24
C PHE A 86 -1.46 18.57 -42.24
N TYR A 87 -0.14 18.50 -42.07
CA TYR A 87 0.85 19.06 -42.98
C TYR A 87 1.62 17.94 -43.68
N LEU A 88 1.48 17.83 -45.00
CA LEU A 88 2.28 16.93 -45.83
C LEU A 88 3.42 17.72 -46.48
N VAL A 89 4.66 17.47 -46.06
CA VAL A 89 5.84 18.10 -46.67
C VAL A 89 6.27 17.24 -47.85
N VAL A 90 5.96 17.68 -49.07
CA VAL A 90 6.52 17.12 -50.31
C VAL A 90 7.81 17.86 -50.64
N ALA A 91 8.92 17.13 -50.76
CA ALA A 91 10.18 17.70 -51.20
C ALA A 91 10.08 18.14 -52.67
N PRO A 92 10.57 19.33 -53.05
CA PRO A 92 10.55 19.77 -54.44
C PRO A 92 11.55 18.94 -55.25
N GLY A 93 11.07 18.06 -56.13
CA GLY A 93 11.92 17.37 -57.10
C GLY A 93 11.66 15.88 -57.38
N ALA A 94 10.45 15.35 -57.14
CA ALA A 94 10.08 14.05 -57.69
C ALA A 94 9.46 14.23 -59.10
N GLU A 95 10.32 14.39 -60.10
CA GLU A 95 10.00 14.10 -61.52
C GLU A 95 10.45 12.68 -61.88
#